data_AF-A0A820TPU1-F1
#
_entry.id   AF-A0A820TPU1-F1
#
_cell.length_a   1.000
_cell.length_b   1.000
_cell.length_c   1.000
_cell.angle_alpha   90.00
_cell.angle_beta   90.00
_cell.angle_gamma   90.00
#
_symmetry.space_group_name_H-M   'P 1'
#
loop_
_entity.id
_entity.type
_entity.pdbx_description
1 polymer ?
#
loop_
_entity_poly.entity_id
_entity_poly.type
_entity_poly.pdbx_seq_one_letter_code
_entity_poly.pdbx_strand_id
1 'polypeptide(L)'
;MKQITLPLIGFIASLVITISSGWPTVNENNINVVSLNIENANTGQIIPSTMHGVILETNINRDDDGGLYAEIIYNRAFQEKGRSLDGWSPFGQGSIALNTFQPFGFYGINIQVQNYTASFFYRSLGEAYVAGGQLRIGFSDSTGQITYGISTIDVSIVPADNWFPFSFTIPIFSNTSSAKNVFFIEFPPGSKGDFEFNIVSCFPPTYKDRVNGARMDIAQAFADLKPGYVRLPGGNDLEGPTILERFIWNNTIDLLENHIGATPVLAVYAGYSLDGKAVPQDELQPYVDEVIKELDFLTASASNNSMGALRERLGRSEPFDIKYVEIGNEDFFAASSYSYRWPAFYNVLSQRYPNITFIATTTKSI
;
A
#
# COMPACT_ATOMS: atom_id res chain seq x y z
N MET A 1 -17.09 27.35 -48.53
CA MET A 1 -17.30 26.59 -47.28
C MET A 1 -16.33 25.43 -47.27
N LYS A 2 -15.33 25.43 -46.39
CA LYS A 2 -14.39 24.32 -46.22
C LYS A 2 -15.05 23.26 -45.34
N GLN A 3 -15.26 22.07 -45.90
CA GLN A 3 -15.56 20.86 -45.12
C GLN A 3 -14.32 20.52 -44.29
N ILE A 4 -14.50 20.36 -42.99
CA ILE A 4 -13.52 19.72 -42.10
C ILE A 4 -14.14 18.37 -41.71
N THR A 5 -13.52 17.30 -42.19
CA THR A 5 -13.83 15.92 -41.83
C THR A 5 -13.04 15.58 -40.56
N LEU A 6 -13.73 15.20 -39.49
CA LEU A 6 -13.08 14.61 -38.31
C LEU A 6 -13.12 13.08 -38.40
N PRO A 7 -12.05 12.37 -38.00
CA PRO A 7 -11.99 10.91 -38.08
C PRO A 7 -12.83 10.28 -36.97
N LEU A 8 -13.71 9.35 -37.38
CA LEU A 8 -14.47 8.49 -36.49
C LEU A 8 -13.53 7.40 -35.91
N ILE A 9 -13.21 7.50 -34.62
CA ILE A 9 -12.79 6.35 -33.79
C ILE A 9 -13.99 6.19 -32.84
N GLY A 10 -14.86 5.18 -32.91
CA GLY A 10 -14.65 3.78 -33.21
C GLY A 10 -15.14 2.94 -32.02
N PHE A 11 -16.39 3.13 -31.57
CA PHE A 11 -17.09 2.17 -30.71
C PHE A 11 -18.07 1.41 -31.60
N ILE A 12 -17.66 0.25 -32.12
CA ILE A 12 -18.57 -0.69 -32.76
C ILE A 12 -19.25 -1.48 -31.65
N ALA A 13 -20.44 -1.05 -31.24
CA ALA A 13 -21.40 -1.98 -30.66
C ALA A 13 -21.95 -2.82 -31.82
N SER A 14 -21.46 -4.04 -31.99
CA SER A 14 -22.02 -5.00 -32.95
C SER A 14 -23.42 -5.41 -32.49
N LEU A 15 -24.43 -4.68 -32.93
CA LEU A 15 -25.82 -5.13 -32.87
C LEU A 15 -26.05 -6.10 -34.03
N VAL A 16 -25.92 -7.40 -33.77
CA VAL A 16 -26.34 -8.43 -34.73
C VAL A 16 -27.86 -8.50 -34.70
N ILE A 17 -28.53 -7.84 -35.64
CA ILE A 17 -29.97 -8.01 -35.86
C ILE A 17 -30.15 -9.22 -36.78
N THR A 18 -30.44 -10.37 -36.19
CA THR A 18 -30.95 -11.52 -36.94
C THR A 18 -32.42 -11.25 -37.24
N ILE A 19 -32.75 -10.96 -38.50
CA ILE A 19 -34.13 -10.75 -38.93
C ILE A 19 -34.80 -12.12 -39.08
N SER A 20 -35.33 -12.67 -37.98
CA SER A 20 -36.28 -13.78 -38.07
C SER A 20 -37.66 -13.20 -38.37
N SER A 21 -38.33 -13.73 -39.39
CA SER A 21 -39.62 -13.25 -39.91
C SER A 21 -40.82 -13.62 -39.02
N GLY A 22 -40.65 -13.60 -37.70
CA GLY A 22 -41.64 -14.13 -36.74
C GLY A 22 -41.86 -13.29 -35.49
N TRP A 23 -41.39 -12.03 -35.43
CA TRP A 23 -41.71 -11.18 -34.29
C TRP A 23 -43.18 -10.71 -34.37
N PRO A 24 -43.94 -10.80 -33.27
CA PRO A 24 -45.31 -10.29 -33.24
C PRO A 24 -45.29 -8.79 -33.54
N THR A 25 -46.14 -8.36 -34.48
CA THR A 25 -46.39 -6.94 -34.74
C THR A 25 -46.80 -6.24 -33.45
N VAL A 26 -45.96 -5.32 -32.97
CA VAL A 26 -46.28 -4.49 -31.81
C VAL A 26 -47.42 -3.56 -32.22
N ASN A 27 -48.53 -3.61 -31.49
CA ASN A 27 -49.68 -2.74 -31.71
C ASN A 27 -49.32 -1.32 -31.22
N GLU A 28 -49.07 -0.40 -32.14
CA GLU A 28 -48.58 0.97 -31.86
C GLU A 28 -49.52 1.79 -30.94
N ASN A 29 -50.78 1.38 -30.81
CA ASN A 29 -51.81 2.11 -30.06
C ASN A 29 -51.68 2.02 -28.52
N ASN A 30 -50.74 1.22 -27.99
CA ASN A 30 -50.50 1.07 -26.55
C ASN A 30 -49.00 1.10 -26.17
N ILE A 31 -48.15 1.74 -26.97
CA ILE A 31 -46.73 1.86 -26.65
C ILE A 31 -46.52 3.15 -25.86
N ASN A 32 -46.17 3.03 -24.58
CA ASN A 32 -45.63 4.15 -23.82
C ASN A 32 -44.22 4.46 -24.36
N VAL A 33 -44.10 5.48 -25.21
CA VAL A 33 -42.82 5.91 -25.78
C VAL A 33 -42.18 6.94 -24.86
N VAL A 34 -41.01 6.62 -24.31
CA VAL A 34 -40.16 7.60 -23.62
C VAL A 34 -39.29 8.29 -24.66
N SER A 35 -39.45 9.60 -24.81
CA SER A 35 -38.57 10.43 -25.64
C SER A 35 -37.51 11.09 -24.77
N LEU A 36 -36.23 10.79 -25.03
CA LEU A 36 -35.11 11.51 -24.44
C LEU A 36 -34.73 12.66 -25.38
N ASN A 37 -35.09 13.88 -25.02
CA ASN A 37 -34.64 15.09 -25.71
C ASN A 37 -33.33 15.58 -25.06
N ILE A 38 -32.25 15.70 -25.83
CA ILE A 38 -30.97 16.24 -25.39
C ILE A 38 -30.83 17.63 -26.02
N GLU A 39 -31.16 18.67 -25.26
CA GLU A 39 -30.98 20.06 -25.69
C GLU A 39 -29.53 20.52 -25.48
N ASN A 40 -28.93 21.15 -26.51
CA ASN A 40 -27.66 21.90 -26.50
C ASN A 40 -26.54 21.39 -25.56
N ALA A 41 -25.58 20.65 -26.14
CA ALA A 41 -24.45 20.01 -25.47
C ALA A 41 -23.44 20.92 -24.71
N ASN A 42 -23.65 22.23 -24.56
CA ASN A 42 -22.57 23.16 -24.16
C ASN A 42 -22.92 24.18 -23.04
N THR A 43 -23.69 23.82 -22.00
CA THR A 43 -23.73 24.58 -20.73
C THR A 43 -23.94 23.71 -19.47
N GLY A 44 -23.66 22.41 -19.53
CA GLY A 44 -23.66 21.57 -18.32
C GLY A 44 -22.57 22.04 -17.33
N GLN A 45 -22.74 21.74 -16.04
CA GLN A 45 -21.64 21.94 -15.09
C GLN A 45 -20.40 21.17 -15.55
N ILE A 46 -19.22 21.77 -15.39
CA ILE A 46 -17.96 21.09 -15.66
C ILE A 46 -17.90 19.88 -14.75
N ILE A 47 -17.81 18.69 -15.35
CA ILE A 47 -17.55 17.46 -14.60
C ILE A 47 -16.13 17.56 -14.05
N PRO A 48 -15.94 17.57 -12.72
CA PRO A 48 -14.61 17.65 -12.13
C PRO A 48 -13.77 16.46 -12.57
N SER A 49 -12.48 16.67 -12.82
CA SER A 49 -11.55 15.57 -13.08
C SER A 49 -11.45 14.60 -11.90
N THR A 50 -11.85 15.04 -10.70
CA THR A 50 -11.91 14.28 -9.45
C THR A 50 -13.29 13.64 -9.21
N MET A 51 -14.20 13.57 -10.19
CA MET A 51 -15.53 12.97 -10.01
C MET A 51 -15.47 11.48 -9.66
N HIS A 52 -14.47 10.76 -10.18
CA HIS A 52 -14.25 9.35 -9.91
C HIS A 52 -12.84 9.14 -9.34
N GLY A 53 -12.73 8.30 -8.32
CA GLY A 53 -11.46 8.00 -7.69
C GLY A 53 -11.49 6.65 -6.99
N VAL A 54 -10.42 6.37 -6.26
CA VAL A 54 -10.26 5.14 -5.47
C VAL A 54 -10.03 5.52 -4.01
N ILE A 55 -10.52 4.68 -3.11
CA ILE A 55 -10.23 4.75 -1.68
C ILE A 55 -9.32 3.58 -1.35
N LEU A 56 -8.20 3.87 -0.69
CA LEU A 56 -7.29 2.89 -0.13
C LEU A 56 -7.29 3.10 1.39
N GLU A 57 -7.61 2.04 2.11
CA GLU A 57 -7.46 1.94 3.57
C GLU A 57 -6.26 1.04 3.81
N THR A 58 -5.32 1.42 4.67
CA THR A 58 -4.21 0.54 4.98
C THR A 58 -4.75 -0.74 5.66
N ASN A 59 -4.28 -1.91 5.23
CA ASN A 59 -4.57 -3.24 5.78
C ASN A 59 -6.01 -3.77 5.71
N ILE A 60 -6.87 -3.32 4.80
CA ILE A 60 -8.18 -3.97 4.59
C ILE A 60 -8.07 -5.12 3.58
N ASN A 61 -8.33 -6.35 4.05
CA ASN A 61 -8.23 -7.57 3.22
C ASN A 61 -6.87 -7.77 2.52
N ARG A 62 -5.76 -7.30 3.12
CA ARG A 62 -4.40 -7.36 2.53
C ARG A 62 -4.28 -6.55 1.23
N ASP A 63 -4.97 -5.42 1.14
CA ASP A 63 -4.92 -4.55 -0.04
C ASP A 63 -3.61 -3.77 -0.17
N ASP A 64 -2.87 -3.57 0.93
CA ASP A 64 -1.49 -3.09 0.99
C ASP A 64 -0.47 -4.23 1.17
N ASP A 65 -0.21 -4.70 2.40
CA ASP A 65 0.69 -5.78 2.77
C ASP A 65 0.12 -7.11 2.25
N GLY A 66 0.79 -7.67 1.24
CA GLY A 66 0.32 -8.83 0.48
C GLY A 66 -0.50 -8.48 -0.77
N GLY A 67 -0.79 -7.20 -0.97
CA GLY A 67 -1.52 -6.63 -2.10
C GLY A 67 -0.66 -5.64 -2.88
N LEU A 68 -1.00 -4.35 -2.79
CA LEU A 68 -0.36 -3.28 -3.54
C LEU A 68 1.12 -3.13 -3.19
N TYR A 69 1.53 -3.38 -1.95
CA TYR A 69 2.95 -3.38 -1.56
C TYR A 69 3.62 -4.68 -2.03
N ALA A 70 4.74 -4.58 -2.74
CA ALA A 70 5.33 -5.71 -3.45
C ALA A 70 6.11 -6.71 -2.57
N GLU A 71 6.25 -6.45 -1.27
CA GLU A 71 6.91 -7.39 -0.35
C GLU A 71 6.19 -8.74 -0.36
N ILE A 72 6.94 -9.82 -0.55
CA ILE A 72 6.38 -11.18 -0.62
C ILE A 72 6.55 -11.96 0.69
N ILE A 73 7.43 -11.49 1.59
CA ILE A 73 7.69 -12.12 2.87
C ILE A 73 6.69 -11.59 3.90
N TYR A 74 5.72 -12.42 4.26
CA TYR A 74 4.78 -12.13 5.34
C TYR A 74 5.51 -12.11 6.69
N ASN A 75 5.11 -11.19 7.57
CA ASN A 75 5.67 -11.03 8.91
C ASN A 75 7.22 -10.96 8.91
N ARG A 76 7.78 -10.25 7.93
CA ARG A 76 9.23 -10.18 7.63
C ARG A 76 10.13 -9.74 8.79
N ALA A 77 9.56 -9.03 9.76
CA ALA A 77 10.27 -8.46 10.90
C ALA A 77 9.65 -8.86 12.26
N PHE A 78 8.76 -9.86 12.28
CA PHE A 78 8.13 -10.37 13.51
C PHE A 78 7.32 -9.30 14.26
N GLN A 79 6.73 -8.37 13.52
CA GLN A 79 5.99 -7.21 14.03
C GLN A 79 4.48 -7.47 14.15
N GLU A 80 4.00 -8.61 13.64
CA GLU A 80 2.60 -9.02 13.80
C GLU A 80 2.20 -9.10 15.28
N LYS A 81 0.91 -8.84 15.54
CA LYS A 81 0.38 -8.75 16.90
C LYS A 81 0.67 -10.04 17.68
N GLY A 82 1.37 -9.89 18.81
CA GLY A 82 1.78 -11.02 19.64
C GLY A 82 3.19 -11.56 19.39
N ARG A 83 3.95 -10.96 18.45
CA ARG A 83 5.32 -11.38 18.08
C ARG A 83 5.37 -12.86 17.69
N SER A 84 4.49 -13.24 16.77
CA SER A 84 4.30 -14.62 16.31
C SER A 84 5.31 -15.05 15.25
N LEU A 85 5.42 -16.37 15.02
CA LEU A 85 6.08 -16.96 13.85
C LEU A 85 5.15 -17.05 12.64
N ASP A 86 4.05 -16.31 12.59
CA ASP A 86 3.12 -16.48 11.47
C ASP A 86 3.84 -16.22 10.14
N GLY A 87 3.72 -17.17 9.21
CA GLY A 87 4.44 -17.17 7.94
C GLY A 87 5.79 -17.89 7.91
N TRP A 88 6.30 -18.32 9.07
CA TRP A 88 7.61 -18.97 9.21
C TRP A 88 7.48 -20.41 9.70
N SER A 89 8.25 -21.34 9.10
CA SER A 89 8.26 -22.74 9.54
C SER A 89 9.65 -23.37 9.42
N PRO A 90 10.10 -24.17 10.42
CA PRO A 90 11.32 -24.94 10.28
C PRO A 90 11.17 -26.00 9.19
N PHE A 91 12.28 -26.30 8.51
CA PHE A 91 12.40 -27.44 7.60
C PHE A 91 13.66 -28.24 7.96
N GLY A 92 13.60 -29.57 7.81
CA GLY A 92 14.69 -30.47 8.20
C GLY A 92 14.80 -30.66 9.72
N GLN A 93 16.04 -30.67 10.24
CA GLN A 93 16.33 -30.89 11.67
C GLN A 93 16.44 -29.60 12.49
N GLY A 94 16.33 -28.43 11.85
CA GLY A 94 16.37 -27.15 12.54
C GLY A 94 15.09 -26.88 13.33
N SER A 95 15.19 -26.09 14.40
CA SER A 95 14.04 -25.49 15.06
C SER A 95 14.04 -23.98 14.85
N ILE A 96 12.87 -23.40 14.61
CA ILE A 96 12.66 -21.95 14.66
C ILE A 96 11.87 -21.68 15.93
N ALA A 97 12.27 -20.67 16.71
CA ALA A 97 11.60 -20.32 17.96
C ALA A 97 11.24 -18.82 17.99
N LEU A 98 9.93 -18.53 17.88
CA LEU A 98 9.20 -17.46 18.59
C LEU A 98 7.93 -18.13 19.15
N ASN A 99 7.39 -17.68 20.28
CA ASN A 99 6.26 -18.37 20.94
C ASN A 99 4.99 -18.37 20.05
N THR A 100 4.56 -19.55 19.58
CA THR A 100 3.31 -19.94 18.83
C THR A 100 3.18 -19.65 17.31
N PHE A 101 2.44 -20.52 16.58
CA PHE A 101 2.67 -20.92 15.16
C PHE A 101 1.43 -21.00 14.20
N GLN A 102 1.61 -20.55 12.93
CA GLN A 102 0.99 -21.03 11.66
C GLN A 102 1.91 -20.69 10.42
N PRO A 103 1.97 -21.48 9.32
CA PRO A 103 2.88 -21.24 8.19
C PRO A 103 2.24 -20.65 6.91
N PHE A 104 3.10 -20.19 5.97
CA PHE A 104 2.91 -19.62 4.62
C PHE A 104 2.94 -18.08 4.55
N GLY A 105 3.52 -17.52 3.48
CA GLY A 105 3.51 -16.09 3.13
C GLY A 105 2.08 -15.51 3.02
N PHE A 106 1.82 -14.52 2.16
CA PHE A 106 0.43 -14.05 1.96
C PHE A 106 -0.43 -15.09 1.18
N TYR A 107 -0.75 -16.21 1.83
CA TYR A 107 -1.46 -17.39 1.29
C TYR A 107 -0.77 -18.12 0.12
N GLY A 108 0.50 -17.79 -0.16
CA GLY A 108 1.33 -18.39 -1.21
C GLY A 108 2.26 -17.38 -1.86
N ILE A 109 3.14 -17.83 -2.76
CA ILE A 109 4.05 -16.98 -3.54
C ILE A 109 3.94 -17.41 -5.00
N ASN A 110 3.55 -16.49 -5.88
CA ASN A 110 3.63 -16.70 -7.33
C ASN A 110 5.03 -16.33 -7.82
N ILE A 111 5.78 -17.29 -8.39
CA ILE A 111 7.17 -17.08 -8.80
C ILE A 111 7.25 -17.05 -10.32
N GLN A 112 7.83 -15.98 -10.84
CA GLN A 112 8.05 -15.78 -12.27
C GLN A 112 9.54 -15.77 -12.60
N VAL A 113 9.89 -16.14 -13.83
CA VAL A 113 11.27 -16.07 -14.34
C VAL A 113 11.68 -14.60 -14.47
N GLN A 114 12.31 -14.11 -13.42
CA GLN A 114 12.88 -12.77 -13.28
C GLN A 114 13.85 -12.76 -12.10
N ASN A 115 14.52 -11.63 -11.90
CA ASN A 115 15.36 -11.42 -10.73
C ASN A 115 14.53 -10.88 -9.57
N TYR A 116 14.71 -11.48 -8.39
CA TYR A 116 14.13 -10.99 -7.14
C TYR A 116 15.24 -10.39 -6.29
N THR A 117 14.98 -9.23 -5.68
CA THR A 117 15.91 -8.59 -4.74
C THR A 117 15.56 -9.03 -3.34
N ALA A 118 16.50 -9.68 -2.65
CA ALA A 118 16.31 -10.16 -1.28
C ALA A 118 17.32 -9.50 -0.34
N SER A 119 16.92 -9.33 0.92
CA SER A 119 17.78 -8.80 1.97
C SER A 119 17.41 -9.37 3.33
N PHE A 120 18.37 -9.37 4.25
CA PHE A 120 18.13 -9.65 5.66
C PHE A 120 19.27 -9.09 6.50
N PHE A 121 19.00 -8.86 7.79
CA PHE A 121 20.04 -8.75 8.81
C PHE A 121 20.31 -10.13 9.38
N TYR A 122 21.58 -10.45 9.60
CA TYR A 122 22.00 -11.74 10.16
C TYR A 122 23.10 -11.55 11.21
N ARG A 123 23.08 -12.42 12.22
CA ARG A 123 24.21 -12.67 13.11
C ARG A 123 24.25 -14.12 13.57
N SER A 124 25.44 -14.65 13.79
CA SER A 124 25.68 -15.90 14.51
C SER A 124 25.91 -15.62 15.99
N LEU A 125 25.43 -16.48 16.89
CA LEU A 125 25.62 -16.31 18.33
C LEU A 125 26.74 -17.20 18.87
N GLY A 126 27.62 -16.63 19.69
CA GLY A 126 28.71 -17.37 20.35
C GLY A 126 29.55 -18.21 19.38
N GLU A 127 29.64 -19.52 19.62
CA GLU A 127 30.43 -20.47 18.81
C GLU A 127 29.66 -21.05 17.61
N ALA A 128 28.55 -20.43 17.21
CA ALA A 128 27.79 -20.86 16.05
C ALA A 128 28.65 -20.83 14.78
N TYR A 129 28.45 -21.83 13.93
CA TYR A 129 29.27 -22.10 12.76
C TYR A 129 28.42 -22.60 11.59
N VAL A 130 28.59 -21.97 10.44
CA VAL A 130 27.98 -22.39 9.17
C VAL A 130 29.00 -23.21 8.38
N ALA A 131 28.66 -24.46 8.06
CA ALA A 131 29.54 -25.33 7.29
C ALA A 131 29.82 -24.73 5.91
N GLY A 132 31.11 -24.57 5.59
CA GLY A 132 31.54 -23.90 4.35
C GLY A 132 31.29 -22.38 4.30
N GLY A 133 30.77 -21.78 5.38
CA GLY A 133 30.55 -20.34 5.49
C GLY A 133 29.45 -19.78 4.59
N GLN A 134 28.63 -20.64 3.97
CA GLN A 134 27.71 -20.23 2.91
C GLN A 134 26.28 -20.66 3.21
N LEU A 135 25.32 -19.73 3.12
CA LEU A 135 23.90 -20.03 3.18
C LEU A 135 23.33 -20.16 1.76
N ARG A 136 22.37 -21.08 1.58
CA ARG A 136 21.59 -21.23 0.35
C ARG A 136 20.26 -20.54 0.53
N ILE A 137 19.92 -19.59 -0.33
CA ILE A 137 18.69 -18.79 -0.20
C ILE A 137 17.99 -18.76 -1.55
N GLY A 138 16.68 -19.01 -1.55
CA GLY A 138 15.98 -19.18 -2.81
C GLY A 138 14.51 -19.46 -2.63
N PHE A 139 13.94 -20.05 -3.68
CA PHE A 139 12.55 -20.47 -3.70
C PHE A 139 12.40 -21.93 -4.07
N SER A 140 11.46 -22.59 -3.42
CA SER A 140 11.05 -23.96 -3.75
C SER A 140 9.55 -24.10 -3.77
N ASP A 141 9.06 -25.22 -4.29
CA ASP A 141 7.70 -25.65 -4.00
C ASP A 141 7.54 -25.93 -2.51
N SER A 142 6.30 -25.99 -2.03
CA SER A 142 6.02 -26.22 -0.60
C SER A 142 6.50 -27.57 -0.06
N THR A 143 6.89 -28.50 -0.93
CA THR A 143 7.46 -29.80 -0.53
C THR A 143 8.99 -29.79 -0.45
N GLY A 144 9.64 -28.75 -0.97
CA GLY A 144 11.10 -28.64 -1.07
C GLY A 144 11.73 -29.54 -2.14
N GLN A 145 10.93 -30.17 -3.01
CA GLN A 145 11.42 -31.08 -4.05
C GLN A 145 11.87 -30.34 -5.31
N ILE A 146 11.28 -29.19 -5.61
CA ILE A 146 11.57 -28.40 -6.80
C ILE A 146 12.11 -27.05 -6.37
N THR A 147 13.36 -26.73 -6.73
CA THR A 147 13.95 -25.40 -6.55
C THR A 147 13.74 -24.56 -7.81
N TYR A 148 13.15 -23.37 -7.66
CA TYR A 148 12.85 -22.47 -8.76
C TYR A 148 13.93 -21.40 -8.98
N GLY A 149 14.71 -21.07 -7.95
CA GLY A 149 15.79 -20.10 -8.03
C GLY A 149 16.60 -20.11 -6.75
N ILE A 150 17.89 -19.78 -6.84
CA ILE A 150 18.80 -19.86 -5.70
C ILE A 150 20.00 -18.93 -5.84
N SER A 151 20.44 -18.40 -4.69
CA SER A 151 21.70 -17.68 -4.51
C SER A 151 22.44 -18.23 -3.29
N THR A 152 23.76 -18.11 -3.32
CA THR A 152 24.65 -18.55 -2.23
C THR A 152 25.25 -17.32 -1.57
N ILE A 153 25.07 -17.17 -0.26
CA ILE A 153 25.51 -16.00 0.50
C ILE A 153 26.64 -16.39 1.45
N ASP A 154 27.79 -15.75 1.28
CA ASP A 154 28.93 -15.92 2.17
C ASP A 154 28.71 -15.13 3.47
N VAL A 155 28.55 -15.86 4.57
CA VAL A 155 28.38 -15.33 5.93
C VAL A 155 29.63 -15.52 6.78
N SER A 156 30.71 -16.07 6.23
CA SER A 156 31.97 -16.30 6.96
C SER A 156 32.65 -14.99 7.37
N ILE A 157 32.33 -13.89 6.70
CA ILE A 157 32.86 -12.56 6.99
C ILE A 157 32.22 -11.90 8.21
N VAL A 158 31.11 -12.44 8.72
CA VAL A 158 30.32 -11.82 9.78
C VAL A 158 30.92 -12.17 11.14
N PRO A 159 31.39 -11.19 11.92
CA PRO A 159 31.85 -11.46 13.29
C PRO A 159 30.69 -11.97 14.15
N ALA A 160 30.97 -12.93 15.02
CA ALA A 160 29.97 -13.42 15.97
C ALA A 160 29.35 -12.28 16.79
N ASP A 161 28.08 -12.44 17.13
CA ASP A 161 27.23 -11.54 17.91
C ASP A 161 26.94 -10.16 17.27
N ASN A 162 27.49 -9.88 16.09
CA ASN A 162 27.33 -8.61 15.39
C ASN A 162 26.33 -8.72 14.24
N TRP A 163 25.33 -7.83 14.23
CA TRP A 163 24.38 -7.72 13.13
C TRP A 163 25.07 -7.23 11.86
N PHE A 164 24.83 -7.93 10.75
CA PHE A 164 25.33 -7.55 9.44
C PHE A 164 24.20 -7.58 8.39
N PRO A 165 24.04 -6.52 7.57
CA PRO A 165 23.05 -6.50 6.51
C PRO A 165 23.54 -7.21 5.25
N PHE A 166 22.67 -7.99 4.63
CA PHE A 166 22.87 -8.60 3.32
C PHE A 166 21.83 -8.08 2.33
N SER A 167 22.27 -7.83 1.09
CA SER A 167 21.39 -7.54 -0.04
C SER A 167 21.95 -8.23 -1.29
N PHE A 168 21.10 -8.95 -2.00
CA PHE A 168 21.49 -9.78 -3.15
C PHE A 168 20.30 -10.04 -4.06
N THR A 169 20.60 -10.59 -5.24
CA THR A 169 19.59 -11.00 -6.21
C THR A 169 19.45 -12.52 -6.22
N ILE A 170 18.22 -13.02 -6.35
CA ILE A 170 17.91 -14.42 -6.59
C ILE A 170 17.45 -14.57 -8.04
N PRO A 171 18.24 -15.23 -8.91
CA PRO A 171 17.80 -15.53 -10.27
C PRO A 171 16.81 -16.71 -10.25
N ILE A 172 15.65 -16.52 -10.89
CA ILE A 172 14.65 -17.58 -11.07
C ILE A 172 14.87 -18.29 -12.41
N PHE A 173 14.88 -19.62 -12.38
CA PHE A 173 15.13 -20.50 -13.53
C PHE A 173 13.85 -20.91 -14.26
N SER A 174 12.72 -20.99 -13.57
CA SER A 174 11.44 -21.45 -14.15
C SER A 174 10.22 -20.89 -13.41
N ASN A 175 9.13 -20.66 -14.17
CA ASN A 175 7.84 -20.21 -13.62
C ASN A 175 7.17 -21.31 -12.79
N THR A 176 6.41 -20.90 -11.78
CA THR A 176 5.56 -21.82 -11.01
C THR A 176 4.20 -22.05 -11.65
N SER A 177 3.66 -23.26 -11.53
CA SER A 177 2.31 -23.62 -11.99
C SER A 177 1.22 -23.40 -10.92
N SER A 178 1.61 -23.08 -9.68
CA SER A 178 0.72 -22.77 -8.56
C SER A 178 1.39 -21.78 -7.62
N ALA A 179 0.64 -21.18 -6.68
CA ALA A 179 1.19 -20.30 -5.65
C ALA A 179 1.73 -21.05 -4.41
N LYS A 180 1.71 -22.40 -4.39
CA LYS A 180 2.18 -23.21 -3.25
C LYS A 180 3.70 -23.33 -3.22
N ASN A 181 4.35 -22.20 -3.05
CA ASN A 181 5.81 -22.08 -3.03
C ASN A 181 6.25 -21.33 -1.79
N VAL A 182 7.53 -21.50 -1.43
CA VAL A 182 8.13 -20.94 -0.22
C VAL A 182 9.45 -20.26 -0.56
N PHE A 183 9.73 -19.17 0.15
CA PHE A 183 11.08 -18.63 0.27
C PHE A 183 11.82 -19.42 1.35
N PHE A 184 13.06 -19.84 1.10
CA PHE A 184 13.84 -20.60 2.06
C PHE A 184 15.20 -19.94 2.34
N ILE A 185 15.67 -20.14 3.57
CA ILE A 185 17.06 -19.94 4.00
C ILE A 185 17.54 -21.30 4.50
N GLU A 186 18.53 -21.87 3.83
CA GLU A 186 19.04 -23.22 4.10
C GLU A 186 20.50 -23.15 4.56
N PHE A 187 20.75 -23.81 5.69
CA PHE A 187 22.09 -24.04 6.23
C PHE A 187 22.67 -25.34 5.64
N PRO A 188 23.94 -25.37 5.21
CA PRO A 188 24.57 -26.61 4.76
C PRO A 188 24.65 -27.66 5.87
N PRO A 189 24.60 -28.96 5.53
CA PRO A 189 24.80 -30.04 6.49
C PRO A 189 26.12 -29.88 7.28
N GLY A 190 26.04 -30.06 8.60
CA GLY A 190 27.18 -29.87 9.51
C GLY A 190 27.29 -28.48 10.13
N SER A 191 26.42 -27.54 9.74
CA SER A 191 26.25 -26.27 10.47
C SER A 191 25.69 -26.51 11.88
N LYS A 192 26.06 -25.68 12.85
CA LYS A 192 25.68 -25.82 14.26
C LYS A 192 25.60 -24.47 14.98
N GLY A 193 24.78 -24.40 16.03
CA GLY A 193 24.64 -23.23 16.89
C GLY A 193 23.42 -22.38 16.58
N ASP A 194 23.33 -21.24 17.25
CA ASP A 194 22.19 -20.32 17.16
C ASP A 194 22.48 -19.15 16.22
N PHE A 195 21.48 -18.77 15.44
CA PHE A 195 21.56 -17.71 14.45
C PHE A 195 20.31 -16.84 14.56
N GLU A 196 20.48 -15.55 14.37
CA GLU A 196 19.36 -14.61 14.36
C GLU A 196 19.26 -13.90 13.01
N PHE A 197 18.01 -13.72 12.58
CA PHE A 197 17.65 -12.97 11.38
C PHE A 197 16.66 -11.88 11.74
N ASN A 198 16.72 -10.75 11.03
CA ASN A 198 15.71 -9.71 11.14
C ASN A 198 15.50 -9.00 9.79
N ILE A 199 14.31 -8.46 9.57
CA ILE A 199 13.92 -7.74 8.35
C ILE A 199 14.23 -8.58 7.10
N VAL A 200 13.71 -9.80 7.06
CA VAL A 200 13.89 -10.68 5.90
C VAL A 200 12.93 -10.23 4.80
N SER A 201 13.45 -9.62 3.75
CA SER A 201 12.66 -9.00 2.71
C SER A 201 12.95 -9.63 1.36
N CYS A 202 11.93 -9.73 0.52
CA CYS A 202 12.12 -10.11 -0.88
C CYS A 202 11.12 -9.42 -1.79
N PHE A 203 11.62 -8.77 -2.84
CA PHE A 203 10.83 -8.03 -3.81
C PHE A 203 11.00 -8.61 -5.22
N PRO A 204 9.91 -8.84 -5.97
CA PRO A 204 9.98 -8.88 -7.43
C PRO A 204 10.32 -7.49 -7.99
N PRO A 205 10.54 -7.34 -9.31
CA PRO A 205 10.53 -6.04 -9.96
C PRO A 205 9.23 -5.28 -9.64
N THR A 206 9.37 -4.03 -9.26
CA THR A 206 8.28 -3.19 -8.76
C THR A 206 7.81 -2.21 -9.84
N TYR A 207 6.59 -1.71 -9.68
CA TYR A 207 6.02 -0.73 -10.58
C TYR A 207 6.91 0.52 -10.64
N LYS A 208 7.33 0.88 -11.86
CA LYS A 208 8.27 1.99 -12.14
C LYS A 208 9.62 1.87 -11.43
N ASP A 209 10.10 0.65 -11.21
CA ASP A 209 11.40 0.34 -10.64
C ASP A 209 11.65 1.01 -9.28
N ARG A 210 10.58 1.20 -8.51
CA ARG A 210 10.64 1.85 -7.19
C ARG A 210 11.16 0.88 -6.14
N VAL A 211 12.27 1.25 -5.49
CA VAL A 211 12.70 0.57 -4.27
C VAL A 211 11.58 0.67 -3.25
N ASN A 212 11.29 -0.43 -2.54
CA ASN A 212 10.15 -0.50 -1.62
C ASN A 212 8.79 -0.24 -2.30
N GLY A 213 8.69 -0.55 -3.59
CA GLY A 213 7.61 -0.11 -4.45
C GLY A 213 6.38 -1.02 -4.48
N ALA A 214 5.46 -0.65 -5.35
CA ALA A 214 4.20 -1.35 -5.53
C ALA A 214 4.33 -2.57 -6.46
N ARG A 215 3.44 -3.53 -6.27
CA ARG A 215 3.31 -4.73 -7.08
C ARG A 215 2.84 -4.36 -8.49
N MET A 216 3.57 -4.83 -9.50
CA MET A 216 3.43 -4.36 -10.88
C MET A 216 2.01 -4.51 -11.45
N ASP A 217 1.39 -5.67 -11.29
CA ASP A 217 0.06 -5.99 -11.83
C ASP A 217 -1.05 -5.15 -11.19
N ILE A 218 -1.05 -5.04 -9.86
CA ILE A 218 -2.05 -4.24 -9.12
C ILE A 218 -1.86 -2.75 -9.40
N ALA A 219 -0.61 -2.25 -9.35
CA ALA A 219 -0.33 -0.85 -9.63
C ALA A 219 -0.65 -0.46 -11.08
N GLN A 220 -0.43 -1.36 -12.04
CA GLN A 220 -0.81 -1.13 -13.44
C GLN A 220 -2.33 -1.11 -13.59
N ALA A 221 -3.05 -2.06 -13.01
CA ALA A 221 -4.51 -2.06 -13.03
C ALA A 221 -5.09 -0.78 -12.39
N PHE A 222 -4.47 -0.31 -11.31
CA PHE A 222 -4.79 0.95 -10.66
C PHE A 222 -4.51 2.16 -11.56
N ALA A 223 -3.38 2.18 -12.27
CA ALA A 223 -3.06 3.24 -13.22
C ALA A 223 -4.02 3.24 -14.43
N ASP A 224 -4.44 2.06 -14.90
CA ASP A 224 -5.36 1.89 -16.03
C ASP A 224 -6.78 2.35 -15.71
N LEU A 225 -7.20 2.31 -14.43
CA LEU A 225 -8.44 2.93 -13.95
C LEU A 225 -8.44 4.46 -14.15
N LYS A 226 -7.26 5.09 -14.26
CA LYS A 226 -7.08 6.54 -14.37
C LYS A 226 -7.91 7.31 -13.34
N PRO A 227 -7.77 7.01 -12.04
CA PRO A 227 -8.57 7.66 -11.03
C PRO A 227 -8.25 9.16 -10.97
N GLY A 228 -9.28 9.99 -10.84
CA GLY A 228 -9.14 11.42 -10.63
C GLY A 228 -8.52 11.76 -9.27
N TYR A 229 -8.82 10.93 -8.26
CA TYR A 229 -8.24 11.03 -6.92
C TYR A 229 -7.97 9.68 -6.28
N VAL A 230 -7.10 9.67 -5.26
CA VAL A 230 -6.89 8.55 -4.34
C VAL A 230 -7.00 9.05 -2.92
N ARG A 231 -7.92 8.48 -2.14
CA ARG A 231 -8.02 8.71 -0.70
C ARG A 231 -7.12 7.73 0.05
N LEU A 232 -6.29 8.23 0.96
CA LEU A 232 -5.33 7.44 1.75
C LEU A 232 -4.92 8.20 3.03
N PRO A 233 -4.40 7.52 4.08
CA PRO A 233 -4.49 6.08 4.34
C PRO A 233 -5.87 5.67 4.89
N GLY A 234 -6.84 6.59 4.79
CA GLY A 234 -8.08 6.68 5.56
C GLY A 234 -9.01 5.48 5.57
N GLY A 235 -10.11 5.65 6.28
CA GLY A 235 -10.95 4.53 6.71
C GLY A 235 -10.62 4.18 8.16
N ASN A 236 -10.99 2.99 8.60
CA ASN A 236 -10.92 2.63 10.02
C ASN A 236 -9.46 2.48 10.51
N ASP A 237 -8.53 2.10 9.64
CA ASP A 237 -7.11 1.98 9.99
C ASP A 237 -6.45 3.32 10.38
N LEU A 238 -6.96 4.45 9.86
CA LEU A 238 -6.55 5.78 10.29
C LEU A 238 -6.84 6.02 11.77
N GLU A 239 -8.05 5.65 12.21
CA GLU A 239 -8.54 5.86 13.58
C GLU A 239 -7.86 4.92 14.57
N GLY A 240 -7.54 3.70 14.12
CA GLY A 240 -7.00 2.63 14.92
C GLY A 240 -7.95 2.14 16.02
N PRO A 241 -7.63 1.01 16.68
CA PRO A 241 -8.46 0.45 17.74
C PRO A 241 -8.47 1.34 18.99
N THR A 242 -7.37 2.05 19.28
CA THR A 242 -7.26 3.01 20.38
C THR A 242 -6.44 4.22 19.93
N ILE A 243 -6.53 5.33 20.67
CA ILE A 243 -5.77 6.56 20.37
C ILE A 243 -4.26 6.30 20.25
N LEU A 244 -3.73 5.33 21.01
CA LEU A 244 -2.31 4.95 20.99
C LEU A 244 -1.94 4.05 19.80
N GLU A 245 -2.92 3.38 19.21
CA GLU A 245 -2.78 2.44 18.10
C GLU A 245 -3.33 3.00 16.77
N ARG A 246 -3.60 4.31 16.71
CA ARG A 246 -3.96 5.04 15.48
C ARG A 246 -2.86 4.96 14.42
N PHE A 247 -3.19 5.34 13.19
CA PHE A 247 -2.18 5.62 12.18
C PHE A 247 -1.28 6.78 12.60
N ILE A 248 0.04 6.55 12.60
CA ILE A 248 1.06 7.55 12.92
C ILE A 248 1.99 7.65 11.72
N TRP A 249 1.85 8.73 10.95
CA TRP A 249 2.52 8.90 9.65
C TRP A 249 4.04 8.74 9.75
N ASN A 250 4.68 9.25 10.82
CA ASN A 250 6.13 9.23 10.95
C ASN A 250 6.70 7.84 11.29
N ASN A 251 5.85 6.85 11.55
CA ASN A 251 6.24 5.44 11.65
C ASN A 251 6.27 4.74 10.27
N THR A 252 5.77 5.38 9.21
CA THR A 252 5.57 4.78 7.87
C THR A 252 6.42 5.42 6.78
N ILE A 253 7.37 6.29 7.15
CA ILE A 253 8.20 7.02 6.19
C ILE A 253 9.28 6.11 5.59
N ASP A 254 8.92 5.39 4.53
CA ASP A 254 9.88 4.81 3.59
C ASP A 254 9.78 5.50 2.21
N LEU A 255 10.80 5.33 1.37
CA LEU A 255 11.04 6.07 0.12
C LEU A 255 9.78 6.23 -0.77
N LEU A 256 9.16 7.42 -0.77
CA LEU A 256 7.96 7.72 -1.56
C LEU A 256 8.31 8.53 -2.82
N GLU A 257 8.04 7.97 -3.99
CA GLU A 257 7.85 8.74 -5.22
C GLU A 257 6.46 8.46 -5.82
N ASN A 258 5.58 9.47 -5.80
CA ASN A 258 4.23 9.37 -6.39
C ASN A 258 4.28 9.62 -7.91
N HIS A 259 3.89 8.64 -8.71
CA HIS A 259 3.70 8.80 -10.15
C HIS A 259 2.45 8.09 -10.69
N ILE A 260 1.34 8.05 -9.94
CA ILE A 260 0.08 7.48 -10.46
C ILE A 260 -0.78 8.56 -11.15
N GLY A 261 -0.41 9.84 -11.05
CA GLY A 261 -1.09 10.95 -11.75
C GLY A 261 -2.47 11.30 -11.19
N ALA A 262 -2.90 10.64 -10.11
CA ALA A 262 -4.13 10.91 -9.40
C ALA A 262 -3.92 11.93 -8.27
N THR A 263 -4.95 12.72 -7.96
CA THR A 263 -4.88 13.73 -6.90
C THR A 263 -5.01 13.05 -5.52
N PRO A 264 -4.07 13.24 -4.59
CA PRO A 264 -4.22 12.69 -3.24
C PRO A 264 -5.30 13.44 -2.47
N VAL A 265 -6.18 12.67 -1.81
CA VAL A 265 -7.04 13.12 -0.72
C VAL A 265 -6.45 12.52 0.55
N LEU A 266 -5.68 13.31 1.29
CA LEU A 266 -4.98 12.84 2.49
C LEU A 266 -5.93 12.87 3.68
N ALA A 267 -6.25 11.73 4.26
CA ALA A 267 -6.96 11.67 5.53
C ALA A 267 -5.96 11.80 6.69
N VAL A 268 -6.28 12.65 7.67
CA VAL A 268 -5.43 12.90 8.85
C VAL A 268 -6.18 12.56 10.13
N TYR A 269 -5.47 12.02 11.11
CA TYR A 269 -6.10 11.62 12.37
C TYR A 269 -6.67 12.83 13.12
N ALA A 270 -7.92 12.74 13.57
CA ALA A 270 -8.65 13.86 14.16
C ALA A 270 -9.00 13.66 15.64
N GLY A 271 -8.30 12.79 16.37
CA GLY A 271 -8.48 12.63 17.82
C GLY A 271 -9.67 11.76 18.22
N TYR A 272 -10.06 10.78 17.42
CA TYR A 272 -11.08 9.79 17.74
C TYR A 272 -10.66 8.40 17.24
N SER A 273 -10.94 7.36 18.04
CA SER A 273 -10.59 5.96 17.73
C SER A 273 -11.77 5.02 17.89
N LEU A 274 -11.63 3.81 17.34
CA LEU A 274 -12.71 2.82 17.22
C LEU A 274 -13.18 2.23 18.56
N ASP A 275 -12.44 2.44 19.67
CA ASP A 275 -12.91 2.14 21.03
C ASP A 275 -13.93 3.18 21.57
N GLY A 276 -14.32 4.14 20.74
CA GLY A 276 -15.31 5.17 21.07
C GLY A 276 -14.73 6.34 21.86
N LYS A 277 -13.41 6.42 22.04
CA LYS A 277 -12.77 7.51 22.78
C LYS A 277 -12.40 8.66 21.87
N ALA A 278 -12.67 9.87 22.35
CA ALA A 278 -12.18 11.11 21.79
C ALA A 278 -11.14 11.74 22.71
N VAL A 279 -10.09 12.31 22.13
CA VAL A 279 -9.11 13.13 22.86
C VAL A 279 -9.81 14.35 23.46
N PRO A 280 -9.65 14.64 24.77
CA PRO A 280 -10.20 15.84 25.40
C PRO A 280 -9.78 17.13 24.68
N GLN A 281 -10.65 18.13 24.67
CA GLN A 281 -10.43 19.37 23.91
C GLN A 281 -9.12 20.08 24.27
N ASP A 282 -8.75 20.10 25.55
CA ASP A 282 -7.53 20.68 26.09
C ASP A 282 -6.26 19.83 25.84
N GLU A 283 -6.42 18.61 25.34
CA GLU A 283 -5.34 17.67 25.01
C GLU A 283 -5.15 17.49 23.50
N LEU A 284 -5.88 18.22 22.65
CA LEU A 284 -5.83 18.06 21.18
C LEU A 284 -4.55 18.59 20.53
N GLN A 285 -3.89 19.59 21.14
CA GLN A 285 -2.81 20.32 20.50
C GLN A 285 -1.67 19.42 19.98
N PRO A 286 -1.19 18.39 20.70
CA PRO A 286 -0.16 17.48 20.19
C PRO A 286 -0.55 16.75 18.90
N TYR A 287 -1.83 16.44 18.72
CA TYR A 287 -2.35 15.77 17.51
C TYR A 287 -2.47 16.75 16.35
N VAL A 288 -2.83 18.02 16.61
CA VAL A 288 -2.77 19.09 15.61
C VAL A 288 -1.32 19.31 15.16
N ASP A 289 -0.37 19.34 16.08
CA ASP A 289 1.05 19.51 15.80
C ASP A 289 1.63 18.33 14.98
N GLU A 290 1.12 17.12 15.19
CA GLU A 290 1.48 15.93 14.41
C GLU A 290 1.03 16.07 12.95
N VAL A 291 -0.21 16.49 12.71
CA VAL A 291 -0.73 16.77 11.36
C VAL A 291 0.02 17.92 10.70
N ILE A 292 0.43 18.94 11.46
CA ILE A 292 1.29 20.00 10.94
C ILE A 292 2.62 19.43 10.45
N LYS A 293 3.27 18.54 11.21
CA LYS A 293 4.53 17.91 10.79
C LYS A 293 4.35 17.03 9.56
N GLU A 294 3.23 16.29 9.48
CA GLU A 294 2.88 15.49 8.31
C GLU A 294 2.74 16.37 7.05
N LEU A 295 1.94 17.44 7.14
CA LEU A 295 1.74 18.35 6.02
C LEU A 295 3.01 19.13 5.68
N ASP A 296 3.82 19.51 6.65
CA ASP A 296 5.13 20.11 6.39
C ASP A 296 6.07 19.12 5.68
N PHE A 297 6.09 17.85 6.09
CA PHE A 297 6.84 16.79 5.42
C PHE A 297 6.40 16.64 3.97
N LEU A 298 5.10 16.66 3.71
CA LEU A 298 4.56 16.48 2.37
C LEU A 298 4.72 17.73 1.49
N THR A 299 4.48 18.92 2.03
CA THR A 299 4.24 20.13 1.21
C THR A 299 5.30 21.23 1.37
N ALA A 300 6.07 21.24 2.46
CA ALA A 300 7.02 22.32 2.69
C ALA A 300 8.27 22.19 1.80
N SER A 301 8.88 23.34 1.50
CA SER A 301 10.21 23.40 0.88
C SER A 301 11.29 22.89 1.85
N ALA A 302 12.29 22.19 1.33
CA ALA A 302 13.44 21.76 2.13
C ALA A 302 14.27 22.94 2.66
N SER A 303 14.25 24.09 1.98
CA SER A 303 15.09 25.24 2.29
C SER A 303 14.71 25.98 3.59
N ASN A 304 13.49 25.81 4.10
CA ASN A 304 12.99 26.58 5.24
C ASN A 304 12.23 25.74 6.27
N ASN A 305 12.15 24.42 6.10
CA ASN A 305 11.39 23.54 6.97
C ASN A 305 12.15 22.22 7.21
N SER A 306 12.27 21.81 8.47
CA SER A 306 13.01 20.60 8.86
C SER A 306 12.36 19.31 8.35
N MET A 307 11.03 19.28 8.20
CA MET A 307 10.30 18.14 7.64
C MET A 307 10.42 18.10 6.12
N GLY A 308 10.38 19.25 5.44
CA GLY A 308 10.73 19.33 4.01
C GLY A 308 12.17 18.85 3.74
N ALA A 309 13.12 19.23 4.60
CA ALA A 309 14.50 18.76 4.53
C ALA A 309 14.62 17.26 4.86
N LEU A 310 13.77 16.72 5.73
CA LEU A 310 13.70 15.28 5.98
C LEU A 310 13.23 14.54 4.73
N ARG A 311 12.16 15.01 4.07
CA ARG A 311 11.68 14.43 2.80
C ARG A 311 12.78 14.38 1.74
N GLU A 312 13.55 15.47 1.60
CA GLU A 312 14.68 15.54 0.67
C GLU A 312 15.78 14.52 1.02
N ARG A 313 16.16 14.41 2.29
CA ARG A 313 17.14 13.41 2.75
C ARG A 313 16.67 11.97 2.51
N LEU A 314 15.36 11.75 2.50
CA LEU A 314 14.73 10.46 2.21
C LEU A 314 14.45 10.27 0.71
N GLY A 315 15.13 11.03 -0.16
CA GLY A 315 15.16 10.76 -1.60
C GLY A 315 14.14 11.55 -2.42
N ARG A 316 13.37 12.47 -1.83
CA ARG A 316 12.43 13.31 -2.58
C ARG A 316 12.56 14.80 -2.25
N SER A 317 13.22 15.56 -3.12
CA SER A 317 13.32 17.02 -3.01
C SER A 317 11.97 17.71 -3.19
N GLU A 318 11.21 17.29 -4.20
CA GLU A 318 9.97 17.97 -4.60
C GLU A 318 8.82 17.77 -3.60
N PRO A 319 8.15 18.85 -3.16
CA PRO A 319 6.89 18.74 -2.44
C PRO A 319 5.85 17.90 -3.18
N PHE A 320 4.97 17.26 -2.43
CA PHE A 320 3.75 16.65 -2.96
C PHE A 320 2.69 17.72 -3.21
N ASP A 321 1.94 17.56 -4.31
CA ASP A 321 0.78 18.41 -4.63
C ASP A 321 -0.44 17.92 -3.83
N ILE A 322 -0.53 18.32 -2.56
CA ILE A 322 -1.66 18.02 -1.68
C ILE A 322 -2.68 19.16 -1.79
N LYS A 323 -3.84 18.87 -2.38
CA LYS A 323 -4.94 19.85 -2.54
C LYS A 323 -6.12 19.61 -1.60
N TYR A 324 -6.27 18.37 -1.12
CA TYR A 324 -7.40 17.96 -0.31
C TYR A 324 -6.90 17.21 0.92
N VAL A 325 -7.38 17.65 2.09
CA VAL A 325 -7.13 16.99 3.38
C VAL A 325 -8.48 16.69 4.03
N GLU A 326 -8.72 15.44 4.38
CA GLU A 326 -9.88 15.00 5.15
C GLU A 326 -9.49 14.94 6.62
N ILE A 327 -10.21 15.65 7.49
CA ILE A 327 -9.91 15.71 8.93
C ILE A 327 -10.74 14.64 9.63
N GLY A 328 -10.14 13.48 9.88
CA GLY A 328 -10.76 12.33 10.51
C GLY A 328 -11.34 11.32 9.52
N ASN A 329 -12.18 10.43 10.03
CA ASN A 329 -12.90 9.40 9.29
C ASN A 329 -14.23 9.16 10.00
N GLU A 330 -15.33 9.11 9.26
CA GLU A 330 -16.67 8.75 9.78
C GLU A 330 -17.09 9.41 11.11
N ASP A 331 -16.66 10.64 11.37
CA ASP A 331 -16.90 11.33 12.64
C ASP A 331 -18.39 11.65 12.91
N PHE A 332 -19.30 11.31 11.99
CA PHE A 332 -20.72 11.22 12.30
C PHE A 332 -21.02 10.23 13.44
N PHE A 333 -20.17 9.22 13.69
CA PHE A 333 -20.24 8.37 14.89
C PHE A 333 -19.82 9.09 16.17
N ALA A 334 -19.02 10.15 16.05
CA ALA A 334 -18.45 10.93 17.14
C ALA A 334 -18.83 12.41 17.08
N ALA A 335 -20.00 12.73 16.51
CA ALA A 335 -20.36 14.11 16.14
C ALA A 335 -20.34 15.09 17.33
N SER A 336 -20.63 14.61 18.55
CA SER A 336 -20.56 15.43 19.76
C SER A 336 -19.13 15.91 20.05
N SER A 337 -18.11 15.05 19.90
CA SER A 337 -16.72 15.45 20.10
C SER A 337 -16.16 16.17 18.87
N TYR A 338 -16.64 15.84 17.68
CA TYR A 338 -16.21 16.52 16.45
C TYR A 338 -16.52 18.01 16.46
N SER A 339 -17.55 18.45 17.21
CA SER A 339 -17.86 19.87 17.43
C SER A 339 -16.72 20.70 18.00
N TYR A 340 -15.80 20.10 18.76
CA TYR A 340 -14.59 20.78 19.23
C TYR A 340 -13.32 20.31 18.51
N ARG A 341 -13.28 19.06 18.01
CA ARG A 341 -12.12 18.55 17.27
C ARG A 341 -11.97 19.23 15.91
N TRP A 342 -13.04 19.31 15.12
CA TRP A 342 -13.01 20.00 13.82
C TRP A 342 -12.45 21.42 13.91
N PRO A 343 -13.00 22.34 14.73
CA PRO A 343 -12.45 23.70 14.78
C PRO A 343 -11.02 23.75 15.34
N ALA A 344 -10.62 22.83 16.23
CA ALA A 344 -9.25 22.78 16.74
C ALA A 344 -8.24 22.47 15.62
N PHE A 345 -8.54 21.53 14.74
CA PHE A 345 -7.71 21.22 13.58
C PHE A 345 -7.89 22.26 12.46
N TYR A 346 -9.12 22.45 11.98
CA TYR A 346 -9.43 23.29 10.82
C TYR A 346 -8.88 24.71 10.97
N ASN A 347 -9.11 25.39 12.10
CA ASN A 347 -8.71 26.78 12.25
C ASN A 347 -7.19 26.97 12.15
N VAL A 348 -6.41 26.03 12.68
CA VAL A 348 -4.94 26.09 12.63
C VAL A 348 -4.45 25.71 11.23
N LEU A 349 -4.98 24.62 10.68
CA LEU A 349 -4.53 24.09 9.39
C LEU A 349 -4.93 24.99 8.22
N SER A 350 -6.14 25.57 8.21
CA SER A 350 -6.59 26.46 7.14
C SER A 350 -5.83 27.78 7.10
N GLN A 351 -5.33 28.25 8.25
CA GLN A 351 -4.47 29.43 8.31
C GLN A 351 -3.07 29.13 7.80
N ARG A 352 -2.52 27.97 8.16
CA ARG A 352 -1.16 27.57 7.77
C ARG A 352 -1.06 27.11 6.32
N TYR A 353 -2.09 26.44 5.81
CA TYR A 353 -2.15 25.83 4.48
C TYR A 353 -3.34 26.37 3.67
N PRO A 354 -3.35 27.67 3.31
CA PRO A 354 -4.52 28.33 2.71
C PRO A 354 -4.90 27.80 1.31
N ASN A 355 -4.02 27.02 0.68
CA ASN A 355 -4.26 26.41 -0.63
C ASN A 355 -4.82 24.98 -0.56
N ILE A 356 -5.00 24.43 0.65
CA ILE A 356 -5.58 23.12 0.88
C ILE A 356 -7.08 23.26 1.16
N THR A 357 -7.89 22.44 0.50
CA THR A 357 -9.31 22.27 0.84
C THR A 357 -9.44 21.21 1.92
N PHE A 358 -10.05 21.57 3.05
CA PHE A 358 -10.31 20.67 4.16
C PHE A 358 -11.71 20.07 4.07
N ILE A 359 -11.82 18.76 4.26
CA ILE A 359 -13.06 17.98 4.14
C ILE A 359 -13.46 17.49 5.54
N ALA A 360 -14.70 17.78 5.93
CA ALA A 360 -15.30 17.30 7.16
C ALA A 360 -15.95 15.94 6.96
N THR A 361 -16.01 15.14 8.02
CA THR A 361 -16.48 13.74 8.01
C THR A 361 -17.78 13.55 8.79
N THR A 362 -18.42 14.63 9.25
CA THR A 362 -19.76 14.58 9.86
C THR A 362 -20.87 14.84 8.85
N THR A 363 -22.04 14.25 9.11
CA THR A 363 -23.27 14.45 8.32
C THR A 363 -24.02 15.74 8.64
N LYS A 364 -23.70 16.38 9.78
CA LYS A 364 -24.28 17.66 10.20
C LYS A 364 -23.29 18.78 9.94
N SER A 365 -23.80 19.92 9.49
CA SER A 365 -23.08 21.19 9.53
C SER A 365 -22.71 21.48 10.98
N ILE A 366 -21.44 21.77 11.21
CA ILE A 366 -20.82 21.98 12.52
C ILE A 366 -20.47 23.45 12.66
#